data_AF-A0AAU5R4H9-F1
#
_entry.id   AF-A0AAU5R4H9-F1
#
_cell.length_a   1.000
_cell.length_b   1.000
_cell.length_c   1.000
_cell.angle_alpha   90.00
_cell.angle_beta   90.00
_cell.angle_gamma   90.00
#
_symmetry.space_group_name_H-M   'P 1'
#
loop_
_entity.id
_entity.type
_entity.pdbx_description
1 polymer ?
#
loop_
_entity_poly.entity_id
_entity_poly.type
_entity_poly.pdbx_seq_one_letter_code
_entity_poly.pdbx_strand_id
1 'polypeptide(L)'
;MATTRLGPALSLTAALALALISTGSAHADPTVPEHAVIVCDSASFYANYDSSSGPAGLKRTLLRGDKVGHTRGAHPVYNGWAATFDFGPNDWGFVRQECLGGFGSW
;
A
#
# COMPACT_ATOMS: atom_id res chain seq x y z
N MET A 1 -7.95 -68.98 -17.79
CA MET A 1 -7.62 -68.15 -16.61
C MET A 1 -6.16 -67.77 -16.71
N ALA A 2 -5.85 -66.55 -17.16
CA ALA A 2 -4.55 -65.89 -16.99
C ALA A 2 -4.70 -64.39 -17.32
N THR A 3 -4.46 -63.57 -16.32
CA THR A 3 -4.58 -62.12 -16.25
C THR A 3 -3.43 -61.43 -17.00
N THR A 4 -3.70 -60.45 -17.86
CA THR A 4 -2.67 -59.52 -18.38
C THR A 4 -2.85 -58.15 -17.73
N ARG A 5 -1.74 -57.66 -17.16
CA ARG A 5 -1.61 -56.52 -16.25
C ARG A 5 -1.70 -55.19 -17.01
N LEU A 6 -2.52 -54.25 -16.54
CA LEU A 6 -2.46 -52.84 -16.97
C LEU A 6 -1.19 -52.19 -16.40
N GLY A 7 -0.36 -51.63 -17.28
CA GLY A 7 0.87 -50.92 -16.95
C GLY A 7 0.64 -49.47 -16.44
N PRO A 8 1.66 -48.86 -15.83
CA PRO A 8 1.53 -47.63 -15.05
C PRO A 8 1.56 -46.40 -15.98
N ALA A 9 0.40 -46.01 -16.51
CA ALA A 9 0.25 -44.80 -17.33
C ALA A 9 -0.17 -43.56 -16.51
N LEU A 10 0.02 -43.56 -15.17
CA LEU A 10 -0.55 -42.56 -14.27
C LEU A 10 0.47 -41.61 -13.62
N SER A 11 1.71 -41.55 -14.14
CA SER A 11 2.79 -40.80 -13.46
C SER A 11 3.28 -39.55 -14.20
N LEU A 12 2.91 -39.34 -15.47
CA LEU A 12 3.41 -38.19 -16.24
C LEU A 12 2.59 -36.90 -16.08
N THR A 13 1.32 -36.99 -15.67
CA THR A 13 0.45 -35.80 -15.52
C THR A 13 0.67 -35.02 -14.23
N ALA A 14 1.17 -35.67 -13.17
CA ALA A 14 1.43 -35.00 -11.89
C ALA A 14 2.68 -34.09 -11.92
N ALA A 15 3.70 -34.45 -12.70
CA ALA A 15 4.94 -33.69 -12.79
C ALA A 15 4.77 -32.34 -13.52
N LEU A 16 3.85 -32.25 -14.49
CA LEU A 16 3.58 -31.01 -15.22
C LEU A 16 2.80 -30.00 -14.38
N ALA A 17 1.97 -30.46 -13.44
CA ALA A 17 1.19 -29.61 -12.55
C ALA A 17 2.06 -28.89 -11.50
N LEU A 18 3.14 -29.52 -11.01
CA LEU A 18 4.05 -28.89 -10.05
C LEU A 18 5.00 -27.84 -10.69
N ALA A 19 5.31 -27.96 -11.98
CA ALA A 19 6.17 -27.00 -12.67
C ALA A 19 5.48 -25.64 -12.92
N LEU A 20 4.15 -25.58 -12.88
CA LEU A 20 3.35 -24.37 -13.06
C LEU A 20 3.17 -23.53 -11.78
N ILE A 21 3.61 -24.04 -10.62
CA ILE A 21 3.47 -23.36 -9.31
C ILE A 21 4.72 -22.55 -8.95
N SER A 22 5.64 -22.33 -9.90
CA SER A 22 6.67 -21.29 -9.77
C SER A 22 6.04 -19.90 -9.95
N THR A 23 5.08 -19.57 -9.08
CA THR A 23 4.63 -18.21 -8.87
C THR A 23 5.76 -17.52 -8.11
N GLY A 24 6.60 -16.77 -8.83
CA GLY A 24 7.55 -15.87 -8.21
C GLY A 24 6.84 -15.04 -7.12
N SER A 25 7.51 -14.81 -6.00
CA SER A 25 6.98 -13.94 -4.96
C SER A 25 6.59 -12.60 -5.58
N ALA A 26 5.31 -12.24 -5.48
CA ALA A 26 4.84 -10.91 -5.84
C ALA A 26 5.58 -9.91 -4.95
N HIS A 27 6.58 -9.25 -5.52
CA HIS A 27 7.33 -8.19 -4.85
C HIS A 27 6.83 -6.89 -5.46
N ALA A 28 6.14 -6.09 -4.65
CA ALA A 28 5.85 -4.72 -5.04
C ALA A 28 7.15 -3.94 -4.86
N ASP A 29 7.62 -3.27 -5.91
CA ASP A 29 8.67 -2.28 -5.74
C ASP A 29 8.18 -1.21 -4.77
N PRO A 30 8.95 -0.89 -3.71
CA PRO A 30 8.58 0.17 -2.80
C PRO A 30 8.48 1.47 -3.61
N THR A 31 7.24 1.90 -3.85
CA THR A 31 6.98 3.13 -4.58
C THR A 31 7.18 4.28 -3.62
N VAL A 32 8.20 5.11 -3.88
CA VAL A 32 8.40 6.35 -3.14
C VAL A 32 7.14 7.20 -3.33
N PRO A 33 6.52 7.68 -2.24
CA PRO A 33 5.33 8.50 -2.34
C PRO A 33 5.56 9.75 -3.21
N GLU A 34 4.59 10.07 -4.08
CA GLU A 34 4.67 11.30 -4.88
C GLU A 34 4.77 12.52 -3.95
N HIS A 35 5.82 13.32 -4.14
CA HIS A 35 6.13 14.45 -3.27
C HIS A 35 5.01 15.51 -3.29
N ALA A 36 4.57 15.93 -2.11
CA ALA A 36 3.63 17.02 -1.91
C ALA A 36 4.01 17.87 -0.68
N VAL A 37 3.42 19.05 -0.54
CA VAL A 37 3.62 19.89 0.65
C VAL A 37 2.29 20.15 1.35
N ILE A 38 2.34 20.40 2.65
CA ILE A 38 1.15 20.83 3.40
C ILE A 38 0.81 22.28 3.02
N VAL A 39 -0.44 22.53 2.59
CA VAL A 39 -0.91 23.87 2.19
C VAL A 39 -1.74 24.57 3.27
N CYS A 40 -2.35 23.81 4.18
CA CYS A 40 -3.03 24.34 5.36
C CYS A 40 -2.02 24.99 6.32
N ASP A 41 -2.44 26.02 7.06
CA ASP A 41 -1.60 26.61 8.14
C ASP A 41 -1.29 25.58 9.25
N SER A 42 -2.23 24.66 9.48
CA SER A 42 -2.16 23.60 10.47
C SER A 42 -2.94 22.39 9.95
N ALA A 43 -2.31 21.21 9.99
CA ALA A 43 -2.92 19.95 9.60
C ALA A 43 -2.61 18.87 10.64
N SER A 44 -3.65 18.27 11.23
CA SER A 44 -3.49 17.16 12.17
C SER A 44 -3.05 15.88 11.44
N PHE A 45 -2.02 15.22 11.96
CA PHE A 45 -1.46 13.98 11.42
C PHE A 45 -1.69 12.82 12.39
N TYR A 46 -2.47 11.85 11.96
CA TYR A 46 -2.93 10.71 12.79
C TYR A 46 -2.23 9.42 12.41
N ALA A 47 -2.08 8.51 13.37
CA ALA A 47 -1.44 7.21 13.16
C ALA A 47 -2.29 6.25 12.33
N ASN A 48 -3.61 6.35 12.45
CA ASN A 48 -4.52 5.44 11.79
C ASN A 48 -5.81 6.13 11.37
N TYR A 49 -6.55 5.47 10.48
CA TYR A 49 -7.94 5.79 10.16
C TYR A 49 -8.78 4.52 10.28
N ASP A 50 -9.85 4.59 11.05
CA ASP A 50 -10.84 3.53 11.18
C ASP A 50 -12.12 3.94 10.44
N SER A 51 -12.69 3.03 9.64
CA SER A 51 -13.86 3.35 8.82
C SER A 51 -15.13 3.63 9.61
N SER A 52 -15.20 3.18 10.86
CA SER A 52 -16.36 3.38 11.73
C SER A 52 -16.26 4.63 12.61
N SER A 53 -15.05 5.02 13.00
CA SER A 53 -14.79 6.07 14.00
C SER A 53 -13.92 7.23 13.50
N GLY A 54 -13.28 7.11 12.34
CA GLY A 54 -12.47 8.14 11.70
C GLY A 54 -10.98 8.11 12.10
N PRO A 55 -10.28 9.25 12.05
CA PRO A 55 -8.84 9.31 12.36
C PRO A 55 -8.57 9.02 13.84
N ALA A 56 -7.53 8.25 14.14
CA ALA A 56 -7.17 7.84 15.50
C ALA A 56 -5.67 7.98 15.77
N GLY A 57 -5.33 8.27 17.03
CA GLY A 57 -3.96 8.42 17.50
C GLY A 57 -3.25 9.62 16.89
N LEU A 58 -3.61 10.84 17.32
CA LEU A 58 -2.92 12.05 16.88
C LEU A 58 -1.43 11.95 17.20
N LYS A 59 -0.58 12.06 16.18
CA LYS A 59 0.88 11.99 16.32
C LYS A 59 1.47 13.38 16.49
N ARG A 60 1.07 14.30 15.61
CA ARG A 60 1.58 15.67 15.55
C ARG A 60 0.69 16.56 14.69
N THR A 61 1.02 17.84 14.69
CA THR A 61 0.50 18.82 13.73
C THR A 61 1.59 19.11 12.71
N LEU A 62 1.24 19.05 11.43
CA LEU A 62 2.07 19.51 10.33
C LEU A 62 1.68 20.95 9.99
N LEU A 63 2.68 21.77 9.72
CA LEU A 63 2.54 23.18 9.37
C LEU A 63 2.65 23.37 7.85
N ARG A 64 2.21 24.54 7.37
CA ARG A 64 2.36 24.90 5.96
C ARG A 64 3.82 24.75 5.51
N GLY A 65 4.01 24.08 4.38
CA GLY A 65 5.32 23.81 3.79
C GLY A 65 5.97 22.52 4.29
N ASP A 66 5.39 21.84 5.27
CA ASP A 66 5.88 20.53 5.68
C ASP A 66 5.81 19.54 4.53
N LYS A 67 6.86 18.73 4.51
CA LYS A 67 7.31 17.90 3.40
C LYS A 67 6.68 16.52 3.50
N VAL A 68 5.73 16.24 2.61
CA VAL A 68 4.92 15.03 2.69
C VAL A 68 4.86 14.30 1.35
N GLY A 69 4.25 13.13 1.34
CA GLY A 69 4.01 12.37 0.11
C GLY A 69 2.72 11.58 0.13
N HIS A 70 2.09 11.51 -1.04
CA HIS A 70 0.90 10.72 -1.26
C HIS A 70 0.83 10.30 -2.73
N THR A 71 0.84 8.99 -3.00
CA THR A 71 0.68 8.44 -4.36
C THR A 71 -0.77 8.14 -4.64
N ARG A 72 -1.38 8.92 -5.54
CA ARG A 72 -2.76 8.72 -6.01
C ARG A 72 -2.93 7.34 -6.63
N GLY A 73 -4.02 6.66 -6.27
CA GLY A 73 -4.34 5.32 -6.79
C GLY A 73 -3.53 4.18 -6.17
N ALA A 74 -2.45 4.47 -5.44
CA ALA A 74 -1.69 3.48 -4.68
C ALA A 74 -1.99 3.57 -3.17
N HIS A 75 -2.23 4.77 -2.65
CA HIS A 75 -2.55 4.99 -1.24
C HIS A 75 -4.01 5.40 -1.05
N PRO A 76 -4.69 4.85 -0.02
CA PRO A 76 -6.10 5.08 0.16
C PRO A 76 -6.40 6.51 0.63
N VAL A 77 -7.58 6.98 0.23
CA VAL A 77 -8.26 8.12 0.82
C VAL A 77 -9.57 7.60 1.41
N TYR A 78 -9.79 7.85 2.70
CA TYR A 78 -11.00 7.47 3.41
C TYR A 78 -11.72 8.70 3.92
N ASN A 79 -12.89 9.00 3.37
CA ASN A 79 -13.73 10.12 3.82
C ASN A 79 -12.95 11.45 3.94
N GLY A 80 -12.13 11.77 2.94
CA GLY A 80 -11.29 12.96 2.92
C GLY A 80 -9.98 12.86 3.72
N TRP A 81 -9.64 11.70 4.29
CA TRP A 81 -8.35 11.46 4.95
C TRP A 81 -7.42 10.64 4.05
N ALA A 82 -6.29 11.23 3.67
CA ALA A 82 -5.31 10.62 2.80
C ALA A 82 -4.18 9.97 3.61
N ALA A 83 -3.86 8.72 3.31
CA ALA A 83 -2.65 8.08 3.81
C ALA A 83 -1.42 8.83 3.28
N THR A 84 -0.62 9.37 4.18
CA THR A 84 0.41 10.37 3.89
C THR A 84 1.71 9.97 4.57
N PHE A 85 2.80 10.07 3.84
CA PHE A 85 4.14 9.91 4.38
C PHE A 85 4.69 11.28 4.76
N ASP A 86 5.16 11.44 5.99
CA ASP A 86 5.87 12.62 6.45
C ASP A 86 7.39 12.38 6.31
N PHE A 87 8.01 13.11 5.39
CA PHE A 87 9.43 12.93 5.05
C PHE A 87 10.37 13.53 6.11
N GLY A 88 9.89 14.36 7.04
CA GLY A 88 10.74 14.87 8.13
C GLY A 88 11.14 13.73 9.09
N PRO A 89 10.16 13.11 9.77
CA PRO A 89 10.37 11.98 10.69
C PRO A 89 10.46 10.61 10.00
N ASN A 90 10.23 10.53 8.68
CA ASN A 90 10.11 9.28 7.92
C ASN A 90 9.03 8.35 8.45
N ASP A 91 7.80 8.84 8.48
CA ASP A 91 6.71 8.19 9.20
C ASP A 91 5.39 8.25 8.43
N TRP A 92 4.58 7.20 8.58
CA TRP A 92 3.27 7.10 7.93
C TRP A 92 2.14 7.58 8.85
N GLY A 93 1.09 8.10 8.24
CA GLY A 93 -0.11 8.51 8.94
C GLY A 93 -1.21 9.00 8.00
N PHE A 94 -2.15 9.75 8.54
CA PHE A 94 -3.31 10.27 7.83
C PHE A 94 -3.44 11.77 8.07
N VAL A 95 -3.63 12.52 6.98
CA VAL A 95 -3.92 13.95 6.98
C VAL A 95 -5.18 14.21 6.17
N ARG A 96 -5.84 15.34 6.40
CA ARG A 96 -6.94 15.75 5.52
C ARG A 96 -6.43 16.03 4.11
N GLN A 97 -7.10 15.45 3.12
CA GLN A 97 -6.68 15.50 1.72
C GLN A 97 -6.63 16.94 1.21
N GLU A 98 -7.53 17.82 1.65
CA GLU A 98 -7.51 19.23 1.26
C GLU A 98 -6.27 19.99 1.73
N CYS A 99 -5.52 19.44 2.68
CA CYS A 99 -4.25 20.00 3.13
C CYS A 99 -3.05 19.52 2.34
N LEU A 100 -3.21 18.56 1.43
CA LEU A 100 -2.16 18.15 0.49
C LEU A 100 -2.12 19.13 -0.70
N GLY A 101 -0.95 19.70 -0.94
CA GLY A 101 -0.68 20.57 -2.08
C GLY A 101 -0.54 19.81 -3.40
N GLY A 102 -0.08 20.53 -4.44
CA GLY A 102 0.16 19.94 -5.74
C GLY A 102 1.15 18.78 -5.67
N PHE A 103 0.96 17.76 -6.50
CA PHE A 103 1.89 16.63 -6.56
C PHE A 103 3.12 16.98 -7.40
N GLY A 104 4.29 16.43 -7.03
CA GLY A 104 5.59 16.82 -7.57
C GLY A 104 6.05 18.20 -7.08
N SER A 105 5.48 18.71 -5.98
CA SER A 105 5.72 20.08 -5.49
C SER A 105 6.96 20.22 -4.61
N TRP A 106 8.04 19.49 -4.87
CA TRP A 106 9.39 19.69 -4.30
C TRP A 106 10.34 18.56 -4.67
#